data_AF-A0A364RET4-F1
#
_entry.id   AF-A0A364RET4-F1
#
_cell.length_a   1.000
_cell.length_b   1.000
_cell.length_c   1.000
_cell.angle_alpha   90.00
_cell.angle_beta   90.00
_cell.angle_gamma   90.00
#
_symmetry.space_group_name_H-M   'P 1'
#
loop_
_entity.id
_entity.type
_entity.pdbx_description
1 polymer ?
#
loop_
_entity_poly.entity_id
_entity_poly.type
_entity_poly.pdbx_seq_one_letter_code
_entity_poly.pdbx_strand_id
1 'polypeptide(L)'
;MLDKFLDKIPTDKIYEELLQPSFKNVGEALGTLFSMGNLILLPLKLHEQKARLKFDANLKRYAKKLEASAAEDICEVPPYVGLPILDKLTYLDQDELSEAFINLLTKASTKATLNLAHPSFISALHNLCADEARILFHYKHQESIPRLDLYIKKQSASAKGPVLPFNPAITMLEAEQPYTTAQEVHTKVAWNLTGIEVFVKLDFPENVDVYIENLEKLGIITQETEVLLKKDLATFEQLEQEIYKPNIRKSERWVEELNRKQPDIAYALYTKKSYYYFTEYGKMFMKACIKELHETKDKS
;
A
#
# COMPACT_ATOMS: atom_id res chain seq x y z
N MET A 1 -29.45 -25.75 -20.17
CA MET A 1 -28.78 -24.67 -20.93
C MET A 1 -27.39 -24.41 -20.37
N LEU A 2 -27.21 -24.48 -19.04
CA LEU A 2 -25.91 -24.49 -18.34
C LEU A 2 -24.95 -25.59 -18.85
N ASP A 3 -25.43 -26.82 -19.06
CA ASP A 3 -24.59 -27.96 -19.48
C ASP A 3 -23.85 -27.73 -20.81
N LYS A 4 -24.44 -26.98 -21.75
CA LYS A 4 -23.78 -26.62 -23.03
C LYS A 4 -22.72 -25.53 -22.90
N PHE A 5 -22.74 -24.76 -21.82
CA PHE A 5 -21.73 -23.73 -21.54
C PHE A 5 -20.54 -24.30 -20.76
N LEU A 6 -20.78 -25.30 -19.91
CA LEU A 6 -19.75 -25.99 -19.14
C LEU A 6 -18.79 -26.79 -20.02
N ASP A 7 -19.31 -27.43 -21.08
CA ASP A 7 -18.50 -28.15 -22.09
C ASP A 7 -17.50 -27.26 -22.88
N LYS A 8 -17.64 -25.93 -22.82
CA LYS A 8 -16.80 -24.98 -23.56
C LYS A 8 -15.83 -24.18 -22.69
N ILE A 9 -15.90 -24.33 -21.37
CA ILE A 9 -14.91 -23.77 -20.47
C ILE A 9 -13.83 -24.85 -20.28
N PRO A 10 -12.53 -24.50 -20.31
CA PRO A 10 -11.48 -25.51 -20.40
C PRO A 10 -11.16 -26.13 -19.01
N THR A 11 -12.10 -26.84 -18.37
CA THR A 11 -12.11 -27.13 -16.92
C THR A 11 -12.27 -28.60 -16.49
N ASP A 12 -12.14 -29.61 -17.35
CA ASP A 12 -12.55 -31.00 -17.05
C ASP A 12 -12.11 -31.54 -15.66
N LYS A 13 -10.86 -31.32 -15.23
CA LYS A 13 -10.39 -31.77 -13.90
C LYS A 13 -10.86 -30.92 -12.72
N ILE A 14 -10.93 -29.60 -12.88
CA ILE A 14 -11.39 -28.71 -11.81
C ILE A 14 -12.88 -28.89 -11.60
N TYR A 15 -13.61 -29.08 -12.69
CA TYR A 15 -15.04 -29.31 -12.65
C TYR A 15 -15.37 -30.61 -11.92
N GLU A 16 -14.63 -31.70 -12.19
CA GLU A 16 -14.76 -32.96 -11.45
C GLU A 16 -14.50 -32.80 -9.94
N GLU A 17 -13.49 -32.01 -9.54
CA GLU A 17 -13.20 -31.71 -8.13
C GLU A 17 -14.30 -30.86 -7.48
N LEU A 18 -14.80 -29.82 -8.16
CA LEU A 18 -15.84 -28.92 -7.66
C LEU A 18 -17.24 -29.55 -7.60
N LEU A 19 -17.47 -30.61 -8.37
CA LEU A 19 -18.71 -31.39 -8.35
C LEU A 19 -18.76 -32.41 -7.20
N GLN A 20 -17.67 -32.59 -6.45
CA GLN A 20 -17.70 -33.47 -5.30
C GLN A 20 -18.69 -32.96 -4.23
N PRO A 21 -19.36 -33.85 -3.47
CA PRO A 21 -20.37 -33.45 -2.48
C PRO A 21 -19.84 -32.46 -1.43
N SER A 22 -18.55 -32.55 -1.06
CA SER A 22 -17.88 -31.62 -0.14
C SER A 22 -17.77 -30.20 -0.68
N PHE A 23 -17.78 -30.03 -2.00
CA PHE A 23 -17.67 -28.74 -2.69
C PHE A 23 -19.00 -28.18 -3.18
N LYS A 24 -20.15 -28.82 -2.91
CA LYS A 24 -21.43 -28.46 -3.53
C LYS A 24 -21.76 -26.96 -3.46
N ASN A 25 -21.63 -26.34 -2.28
CA ASN A 25 -21.92 -24.91 -2.10
C ASN A 25 -20.88 -24.01 -2.80
N VAL A 26 -19.61 -24.44 -2.85
CA VAL A 26 -18.53 -23.75 -3.57
C VAL A 26 -18.76 -23.84 -5.08
N GLY A 27 -19.13 -25.02 -5.58
CA GLY A 27 -19.48 -25.28 -6.98
C GLY A 27 -20.71 -24.49 -7.43
N GLU A 28 -21.74 -24.39 -6.59
CA GLU A 28 -22.93 -23.55 -6.85
C GLU A 28 -22.58 -22.06 -6.92
N ALA A 29 -21.77 -21.55 -5.99
CA ALA A 29 -21.32 -20.15 -6.00
C ALA A 29 -20.48 -19.83 -7.25
N LEU A 30 -19.55 -20.73 -7.60
CA LEU A 30 -18.75 -20.63 -8.83
C LEU A 30 -19.61 -20.71 -10.08
N GLY A 31 -20.52 -21.68 -10.17
CA GLY A 31 -21.44 -21.84 -11.29
C GLY A 31 -22.31 -20.61 -11.50
N THR A 32 -22.77 -20.01 -10.40
CA THR A 32 -23.51 -18.75 -10.43
C THR A 32 -22.65 -17.61 -10.97
N LEU A 33 -21.41 -17.47 -10.47
CA LEU A 33 -20.46 -16.48 -10.97
C LEU A 33 -20.16 -16.67 -12.48
N PHE A 34 -20.03 -17.92 -12.95
CA PHE A 34 -19.86 -18.21 -14.38
C PHE A 34 -21.11 -17.91 -15.22
N SER A 35 -22.30 -17.99 -14.63
CA SER A 35 -23.55 -17.68 -15.32
C SER A 35 -23.78 -16.18 -15.53
N MET A 36 -23.01 -15.33 -14.84
CA MET A 36 -23.07 -13.88 -14.97
C MET A 36 -22.46 -13.43 -16.31
N GLY A 37 -23.28 -13.35 -17.36
CA GLY A 37 -23.27 -12.41 -18.49
C GLY A 37 -22.05 -12.19 -19.43
N ASN A 38 -20.78 -12.20 -18.99
CA ASN A 38 -19.65 -11.67 -19.78
C ASN A 38 -18.55 -12.70 -20.14
N LEU A 39 -18.80 -13.98 -19.90
CA LEU A 39 -17.82 -15.05 -20.07
C LEU A 39 -17.91 -15.76 -21.42
N ILE A 40 -18.73 -15.25 -22.34
CA ILE A 40 -18.82 -15.77 -23.71
C ILE A 40 -17.47 -15.68 -24.43
N LEU A 41 -16.65 -14.68 -24.09
CA LEU A 41 -15.32 -14.49 -24.65
C LEU A 41 -14.23 -15.27 -23.90
N LEU A 42 -14.56 -15.96 -22.81
CA LEU A 42 -13.59 -16.72 -22.00
C LEU A 42 -12.78 -17.74 -22.84
N PRO A 43 -13.37 -18.49 -23.80
CA PRO A 43 -12.60 -19.41 -24.63
C PRO A 43 -11.54 -18.70 -25.50
N LEU A 44 -11.82 -17.47 -25.94
CA LEU A 44 -10.86 -16.67 -26.71
C LEU A 44 -9.76 -16.11 -25.79
N LYS A 45 -10.11 -15.66 -24.59
CA LYS A 45 -9.14 -15.14 -23.61
C LYS A 45 -8.20 -16.23 -23.09
N LEU A 46 -8.70 -17.45 -22.93
CA LEU A 46 -7.94 -18.62 -22.46
C LEU A 46 -7.40 -19.49 -23.61
N HIS A 47 -7.30 -18.94 -24.81
CA HIS A 47 -6.73 -19.66 -25.95
C HIS A 47 -5.25 -20.02 -25.71
N GLU A 48 -4.51 -19.14 -25.04
CA GLU A 48 -3.13 -19.41 -24.65
C GLU A 48 -3.05 -20.38 -23.47
N GLN A 49 -2.19 -21.39 -23.59
CA GLN A 49 -2.00 -22.40 -22.54
C GLN A 49 -1.57 -21.81 -21.20
N LYS A 50 -0.70 -20.79 -21.20
CA LYS A 50 -0.22 -20.14 -19.96
C LYS A 50 -1.35 -19.42 -19.23
N ALA A 51 -2.10 -18.58 -19.94
CA ALA A 51 -3.26 -17.88 -19.39
C ALA A 51 -4.28 -18.86 -18.80
N ARG A 52 -4.55 -19.96 -19.51
CA ARG A 52 -5.40 -21.05 -19.01
C ARG A 52 -4.89 -21.67 -17.71
N LEU A 53 -3.62 -22.07 -17.66
CA LEU A 53 -3.04 -22.68 -16.46
C LEU A 53 -3.07 -21.74 -15.25
N LYS A 54 -2.83 -20.44 -15.45
CA LYS A 54 -2.89 -19.42 -14.40
C LYS A 54 -4.32 -19.17 -13.93
N PHE A 55 -5.26 -19.06 -14.85
CA PHE A 55 -6.68 -18.94 -14.51
C PHE A 55 -7.18 -20.13 -13.69
N ASP A 56 -6.85 -21.34 -14.13
CA ASP A 56 -7.15 -22.59 -13.43
C ASP A 56 -6.56 -22.62 -12.01
N ALA A 57 -5.29 -22.19 -11.86
CA ALA A 57 -4.64 -22.10 -10.55
C ALA A 57 -5.31 -21.06 -9.64
N ASN A 58 -5.71 -19.91 -10.18
CA ASN A 58 -6.42 -18.86 -9.46
C ASN A 58 -7.79 -19.33 -8.97
N LEU A 59 -8.55 -20.03 -9.82
CA LEU A 59 -9.84 -20.62 -9.44
C LEU A 59 -9.70 -21.69 -8.36
N LYS A 60 -8.69 -22.55 -8.46
CA LYS A 60 -8.39 -23.56 -7.42
C LYS A 60 -8.08 -22.90 -6.08
N ARG A 61 -7.27 -21.83 -6.07
CA ARG A 61 -6.98 -21.04 -4.86
C ARG A 61 -8.23 -20.45 -4.25
N TYR A 62 -9.08 -19.84 -5.07
CA TYR A 62 -10.35 -19.29 -4.63
C TYR A 62 -11.28 -20.36 -4.05
N ALA A 63 -11.47 -21.48 -4.74
CA ALA A 63 -12.29 -22.59 -4.26
C ALA A 63 -11.81 -23.10 -2.89
N LYS A 64 -10.50 -23.33 -2.74
CA LYS A 64 -9.89 -23.76 -1.47
C LYS A 64 -10.11 -22.76 -0.33
N LYS A 65 -10.09 -21.45 -0.61
CA LYS A 65 -10.37 -20.42 0.40
C LYS A 65 -11.84 -20.40 0.82
N LEU A 66 -12.76 -20.67 -0.10
CA LEU A 66 -14.17 -20.83 0.24
C LEU A 66 -14.44 -22.08 1.06
N GLU A 67 -13.78 -23.20 0.77
CA GLU A 67 -13.89 -24.42 1.58
C GLU A 67 -13.45 -24.24 3.03
N ALA A 68 -12.45 -23.38 3.27
CA ALA A 68 -12.01 -23.04 4.61
C ALA A 68 -13.06 -22.22 5.39
N SER A 69 -14.11 -21.74 4.72
CA SER A 69 -15.25 -21.03 5.31
C SER A 69 -16.38 -22.00 5.63
N ALA A 70 -17.25 -21.66 6.58
CA ALA A 70 -18.42 -22.49 6.87
C ALA A 70 -19.36 -22.51 5.65
N ALA A 71 -19.83 -23.71 5.26
CA ALA A 71 -20.66 -23.88 4.07
C ALA A 71 -21.96 -23.04 4.09
N GLU A 72 -22.48 -22.74 5.28
CA GLU A 72 -23.68 -21.91 5.52
C GLU A 72 -23.43 -20.41 5.31
N ASP A 73 -22.17 -19.98 5.37
CA ASP A 73 -21.75 -18.59 5.18
C ASP A 73 -21.54 -18.25 3.70
N ILE A 74 -21.48 -19.23 2.80
CA ILE A 74 -21.27 -18.97 1.37
C ILE A 74 -22.54 -18.33 0.78
N CYS A 75 -22.37 -17.24 0.03
CA CYS A 75 -23.45 -16.57 -0.68
C CYS A 75 -23.08 -16.25 -2.13
N GLU A 76 -24.09 -15.91 -2.93
CA GLU A 76 -23.90 -15.41 -4.28
C GLU A 76 -23.10 -14.11 -4.26
N VAL A 77 -22.09 -14.03 -5.13
CA VAL A 77 -21.23 -12.86 -5.26
C VAL A 77 -22.00 -11.75 -5.97
N PRO A 78 -22.01 -10.51 -5.46
CA PRO A 78 -22.59 -9.40 -6.20
C PRO A 78 -21.94 -9.23 -7.59
N PRO A 79 -22.72 -9.13 -8.69
CA PRO A 79 -22.17 -9.10 -10.05
C PRO A 79 -21.15 -7.98 -10.29
N TYR A 80 -21.33 -6.82 -9.64
CA TYR A 80 -20.42 -5.68 -9.73
C TYR A 80 -19.04 -5.93 -9.10
N VAL A 81 -18.90 -6.95 -8.24
CA VAL A 81 -17.61 -7.44 -7.71
C VAL A 81 -17.13 -8.66 -8.46
N GLY A 82 -18.00 -9.64 -8.65
CA GLY A 82 -17.63 -10.92 -9.26
C GLY A 82 -17.11 -10.78 -10.68
N LEU A 83 -17.81 -10.02 -11.53
CA LEU A 83 -17.48 -9.92 -12.95
C LEU A 83 -16.13 -9.26 -13.22
N PRO A 84 -15.82 -8.07 -12.67
CA PRO A 84 -14.52 -7.44 -12.92
C PRO A 84 -13.36 -8.29 -12.43
N ILE A 85 -13.51 -8.96 -11.28
CA ILE A 85 -12.45 -9.81 -10.71
C ILE A 85 -12.23 -11.01 -11.62
N LEU A 86 -13.29 -11.72 -11.99
CA LEU A 86 -13.18 -12.91 -12.83
C LEU A 86 -12.56 -12.57 -14.19
N ASP A 87 -12.94 -11.44 -14.78
CA ASP A 87 -12.34 -10.94 -16.01
C ASP A 87 -10.83 -10.72 -15.86
N LYS A 88 -10.41 -10.03 -14.79
CA LYS A 88 -8.98 -9.78 -14.51
C LYS A 88 -8.19 -11.06 -14.34
N LEU A 89 -8.74 -12.05 -13.64
CA LEU A 89 -8.05 -13.33 -13.41
C LEU A 89 -7.72 -14.09 -14.69
N THR A 90 -8.37 -13.77 -15.83
CA THR A 90 -8.08 -14.42 -17.13
C THR A 90 -6.73 -14.04 -17.74
N TYR A 91 -6.12 -12.92 -17.31
CA TYR A 91 -4.84 -12.43 -17.82
C TYR A 91 -3.90 -11.94 -16.71
N LEU A 92 -4.17 -12.29 -15.46
CA LEU A 92 -3.36 -11.88 -14.32
C LEU A 92 -2.32 -12.96 -13.99
N ASP A 93 -1.07 -12.68 -14.32
CA ASP A 93 0.04 -13.62 -14.16
C ASP A 93 0.75 -13.55 -12.79
N GLN A 94 0.56 -12.44 -12.08
CA GLN A 94 1.30 -12.09 -10.86
C GLN A 94 0.60 -12.66 -9.61
N ASP A 95 1.35 -13.43 -8.81
CA ASP A 95 0.77 -14.24 -7.73
C ASP A 95 0.23 -13.37 -6.58
N GLU A 96 0.94 -12.31 -6.17
CA GLU A 96 0.48 -11.43 -5.08
C GLU A 96 -0.74 -10.59 -5.47
N LEU A 97 -0.73 -10.01 -6.66
CA LEU A 97 -1.88 -9.21 -7.12
C LEU A 97 -3.11 -10.10 -7.33
N SER A 98 -2.94 -11.30 -7.89
CA SER A 98 -4.04 -12.27 -8.01
C SER A 98 -4.59 -12.71 -6.66
N GLU A 99 -3.73 -12.81 -5.65
CA GLU A 99 -4.15 -13.13 -4.29
C GLU A 99 -5.02 -12.03 -3.70
N ALA A 100 -4.69 -10.76 -3.96
CA ALA A 100 -5.49 -9.64 -3.50
C ALA A 100 -6.90 -9.62 -4.12
N PHE A 101 -7.00 -9.94 -5.42
CA PHE A 101 -8.28 -10.12 -6.11
C PHE A 101 -9.09 -11.29 -5.56
N ILE A 102 -8.45 -12.44 -5.33
CA ILE A 102 -9.10 -13.63 -4.78
C ILE A 102 -9.59 -13.37 -3.35
N ASN A 103 -8.83 -12.66 -2.53
CA ASN A 103 -9.22 -12.29 -1.17
C ASN A 103 -10.49 -11.44 -1.16
N LEU A 104 -10.57 -10.43 -2.04
CA LEU A 104 -11.77 -9.62 -2.19
C LEU A 104 -12.96 -10.45 -2.67
N LEU A 105 -12.75 -11.33 -3.66
CA LEU A 105 -13.79 -12.22 -4.18
C LEU A 105 -14.30 -13.17 -3.10
N THR A 106 -13.41 -13.77 -2.32
CA THR A 106 -13.75 -14.69 -1.21
C THR A 106 -14.61 -13.99 -0.17
N LYS A 107 -14.29 -12.73 0.16
CA LYS A 107 -15.11 -11.92 1.09
C LYS A 107 -16.45 -11.53 0.51
N ALA A 108 -16.50 -11.24 -0.79
CA ALA A 108 -17.75 -11.00 -1.50
C ALA A 108 -18.64 -12.26 -1.62
N SER A 109 -18.06 -13.46 -1.48
CA SER A 109 -18.78 -14.74 -1.46
C SER A 109 -19.16 -15.22 -0.06
N THR A 110 -18.87 -14.45 0.99
CA THR A 110 -19.08 -14.87 2.39
C THR A 110 -19.98 -13.87 3.10
N LYS A 111 -21.14 -14.32 3.61
CA LYS A 111 -22.16 -13.46 4.26
C LYS A 111 -21.57 -12.59 5.37
N ALA A 112 -20.70 -13.15 6.20
CA ALA A 112 -20.09 -12.45 7.32
C ALA A 112 -19.15 -11.30 6.91
N THR A 113 -18.56 -11.35 5.71
CA THR A 113 -17.58 -10.36 5.23
C THR A 113 -18.03 -9.62 3.97
N LEU A 114 -19.26 -9.87 3.51
CA LEU A 114 -19.86 -9.22 2.34
C LEU A 114 -19.88 -7.69 2.46
N ASN A 115 -20.04 -7.17 3.67
CA ASN A 115 -19.98 -5.73 3.96
C ASN A 115 -18.60 -5.10 3.67
N LEU A 116 -17.54 -5.91 3.57
CA LEU A 116 -16.19 -5.46 3.19
C LEU A 116 -15.98 -5.42 1.67
N ALA A 117 -16.87 -5.99 0.87
CA ALA A 117 -16.74 -6.08 -0.58
C ALA A 117 -17.20 -4.79 -1.29
N HIS A 118 -16.45 -3.71 -1.11
CA HIS A 118 -16.78 -2.40 -1.69
C HIS A 118 -16.28 -2.26 -3.15
N PRO A 119 -17.10 -1.73 -4.09
CA PRO A 119 -16.72 -1.60 -5.50
C PRO A 119 -15.44 -0.79 -5.76
N SER A 120 -15.16 0.22 -4.92
CA SER A 120 -13.94 1.03 -5.09
C SER A 120 -12.66 0.23 -4.89
N PHE A 121 -12.68 -0.88 -4.14
CA PHE A 121 -11.51 -1.74 -3.97
C PHE A 121 -11.13 -2.45 -5.26
N ILE A 122 -12.09 -2.72 -6.15
CA ILE A 122 -11.82 -3.22 -7.50
C ILE A 122 -11.02 -2.18 -8.30
N SER A 123 -11.44 -0.91 -8.22
CA SER A 123 -10.76 0.18 -8.90
C SER A 123 -9.35 0.39 -8.34
N ALA A 124 -9.17 0.30 -7.02
CA ALA A 124 -7.85 0.37 -6.40
C ALA A 124 -6.97 -0.81 -6.84
N LEU A 125 -7.47 -2.05 -6.80
CA LEU A 125 -6.74 -3.24 -7.27
C LEU A 125 -6.36 -3.16 -8.75
N HIS A 126 -7.21 -2.60 -9.61
CA HIS A 126 -6.89 -2.38 -11.02
C HIS A 126 -5.74 -1.39 -11.25
N ASN A 127 -5.53 -0.48 -10.30
CA ASN A 127 -4.48 0.54 -10.36
C ASN A 127 -3.24 0.16 -9.53
N LEU A 128 -3.18 -1.07 -9.02
CA LEU A 128 -2.01 -1.61 -8.33
C LEU A 128 -1.16 -2.47 -9.28
N CYS A 129 0.16 -2.40 -9.09
CA CYS A 129 1.11 -3.32 -9.69
C CYS A 129 1.48 -4.48 -8.73
N ALA A 130 2.26 -5.45 -9.22
CA ALA A 130 2.68 -6.59 -8.41
C ALA A 130 3.57 -6.17 -7.22
N ASP A 131 4.50 -5.25 -7.45
CA ASP A 131 5.41 -4.75 -6.42
C ASP A 131 4.65 -3.98 -5.32
N GLU A 132 3.70 -3.13 -5.69
CA GLU A 132 2.84 -2.44 -4.72
C GLU A 132 2.00 -3.43 -3.90
N ALA A 133 1.47 -4.49 -4.53
CA ALA A 133 0.80 -5.56 -3.80
C ALA A 133 1.76 -6.25 -2.81
N ARG A 134 3.00 -6.58 -3.22
CA ARG A 134 4.03 -7.16 -2.33
C ARG A 134 4.34 -6.26 -1.14
N ILE A 135 4.43 -4.95 -1.34
CA ILE A 135 4.60 -3.97 -0.26
C ILE A 135 3.44 -4.11 0.73
N LEU A 136 2.19 -4.06 0.25
CA LEU A 136 1.02 -4.19 1.13
C LEU A 136 1.00 -5.54 1.88
N PHE A 137 1.30 -6.65 1.21
CA PHE A 137 1.38 -7.96 1.87
C PHE A 137 2.47 -8.03 2.94
N HIS A 138 3.62 -7.39 2.70
CA HIS A 138 4.70 -7.32 3.69
C HIS A 138 4.28 -6.56 4.95
N TYR A 139 3.60 -5.42 4.78
CA TYR A 139 3.16 -4.57 5.88
C TYR A 139 1.77 -4.94 6.45
N LYS A 140 1.21 -6.11 6.12
CA LYS A 140 -0.17 -6.48 6.46
C LYS A 140 -0.54 -6.43 7.95
N HIS A 141 0.45 -6.66 8.82
CA HIS A 141 0.30 -6.69 10.27
C HIS A 141 0.88 -5.44 10.97
N GLN A 142 1.41 -4.51 10.20
CA GLN A 142 1.96 -3.25 10.69
C GLN A 142 0.91 -2.15 10.57
N GLU A 143 0.93 -1.20 11.51
CA GLU A 143 0.00 -0.06 11.50
C GLU A 143 0.52 1.10 10.65
N SER A 144 1.82 1.10 10.37
CA SER A 144 2.53 2.18 9.72
C SER A 144 3.81 1.66 9.05
N ILE A 145 4.30 2.39 8.05
CA ILE A 145 5.57 2.16 7.38
C ILE A 145 6.55 3.24 7.85
N PRO A 146 7.65 2.88 8.54
CA PRO A 146 8.68 3.83 8.94
C PRO A 146 9.34 4.50 7.73
N ARG A 147 9.62 5.79 7.87
CA ARG A 147 10.22 6.62 6.83
C ARG A 147 11.24 7.59 7.43
N LEU A 148 12.37 7.73 6.76
CA LEU A 148 13.37 8.74 7.05
C LEU A 148 13.38 9.81 5.95
N ASP A 149 13.48 11.07 6.33
CA ASP A 149 13.73 12.19 5.44
C ASP A 149 14.99 12.93 5.91
N LEU A 150 15.79 13.42 4.95
CA LEU A 150 16.99 14.21 5.22
C LEU A 150 16.74 15.68 4.92
N TYR A 151 17.12 16.55 5.85
CA TYR A 151 16.97 17.99 5.73
C TYR A 151 18.27 18.71 6.06
N ILE A 152 18.55 19.79 5.33
CA ILE A 152 19.59 20.75 5.65
C ILE A 152 18.93 21.97 6.29
N LYS A 153 19.33 22.28 7.52
CA LYS A 153 18.97 23.50 8.22
C LYS A 153 20.00 24.58 7.90
N LYS A 154 19.52 25.78 7.54
CA LYS A 154 20.33 26.99 7.36
C LYS A 154 20.10 27.94 8.54
N GLN A 155 21.17 28.37 9.20
CA GLN A 155 21.16 29.40 10.24
C GLN A 155 22.10 30.55 9.85
N SER A 156 21.61 31.80 9.86
CA SER A 156 22.45 32.98 9.64
C SER A 156 23.25 33.29 10.91
N ALA A 157 24.58 33.49 10.79
CA ALA A 157 25.44 33.74 11.95
C ALA A 157 25.39 35.17 12.49
N SER A 158 24.58 36.09 11.93
CA SER A 158 24.47 37.44 12.48
C SER A 158 23.10 38.08 12.25
N ALA A 159 22.32 38.21 13.33
CA ALA A 159 21.36 39.29 13.49
C ALA A 159 21.90 40.21 14.60
N LYS A 160 22.76 41.18 14.24
CA LYS A 160 22.96 42.34 15.12
C LYS A 160 21.62 43.06 15.16
N GLY A 161 20.89 42.94 16.27
CA GLY A 161 19.62 43.64 16.46
C GLY A 161 19.81 45.17 16.27
N PRO A 162 18.82 45.89 15.74
CA PRO A 162 18.94 47.34 15.60
C PRO A 162 19.10 47.98 16.98
N VAL A 163 20.14 48.78 17.18
CA VAL A 163 20.24 49.68 18.33
C VAL A 163 19.21 50.79 18.10
N LEU A 164 18.09 50.72 18.80
CA LEU A 164 17.09 51.79 18.76
C LEU A 164 17.66 53.04 19.47
N PRO A 165 17.63 54.24 18.86
CA PRO A 165 17.99 55.46 19.57
C PRO A 165 16.99 55.73 20.70
N PHE A 166 17.50 55.91 21.91
CA PHE A 166 16.69 56.18 23.10
C PHE A 166 16.14 57.61 23.02
N ASN A 167 14.83 57.77 22.81
CA ASN A 167 14.15 59.06 22.91
C ASN A 167 13.42 59.14 24.27
N PRO A 168 13.82 60.03 25.20
CA PRO A 168 13.29 60.06 26.57
C PRO A 168 11.83 60.55 26.69
N ALA A 169 11.17 60.89 25.58
CA ALA A 169 9.80 61.43 25.56
C ALA A 169 8.69 60.40 25.22
N ILE A 170 9.01 59.12 25.02
CA ILE A 170 8.02 58.08 24.67
C ILE A 170 7.61 57.32 25.94
N THR A 171 6.36 57.48 26.39
CA THR A 171 5.75 56.57 27.37
C THR A 171 5.49 55.23 26.69
N MET A 172 6.08 54.17 27.25
CA MET A 172 5.93 52.79 26.74
C MET A 172 4.47 52.35 26.90
N LEU A 173 3.69 52.40 25.82
CA LEU A 173 2.64 51.41 25.61
C LEU A 173 3.38 50.13 25.20
N GLU A 174 3.11 49.01 25.86
CA GLU A 174 3.75 47.71 25.61
C GLU A 174 3.67 47.36 24.12
N ALA A 175 4.70 47.75 23.39
CA ALA A 175 4.82 47.53 21.97
C ALA A 175 5.24 46.07 21.75
N GLU A 176 4.55 45.45 20.81
CA GLU A 176 4.85 44.13 20.25
C GLU A 176 6.37 43.94 20.09
N GLN A 177 6.85 42.83 20.65
CA GLN A 177 8.24 42.39 20.57
C GLN A 177 8.74 42.47 19.12
N PRO A 178 9.92 43.04 18.83
CA PRO A 178 10.53 42.90 17.52
C PRO A 178 11.03 41.45 17.37
N TYR A 179 10.17 40.56 16.88
CA TYR A 179 10.56 39.22 16.47
C TYR A 179 11.40 39.30 15.18
N THR A 180 12.72 39.41 15.30
CA THR A 180 13.61 38.88 14.26
C THR A 180 13.74 37.38 14.50
N THR A 181 12.79 36.59 13.99
CA THR A 181 13.05 35.17 13.77
C THR A 181 14.17 35.09 12.74
N ALA A 182 15.35 34.64 13.15
CA ALA A 182 16.31 34.09 12.21
C ALA A 182 15.53 33.07 11.37
N GLN A 183 15.33 33.34 10.09
CA GLN A 183 14.58 32.45 9.21
C GLN A 183 15.37 31.14 9.12
N GLU A 184 15.00 30.15 9.93
CA GLU A 184 15.52 28.80 9.85
C GLU A 184 14.89 28.16 8.62
N VAL A 185 15.64 28.14 7.51
CA VAL A 185 15.18 27.51 6.28
C VAL A 185 15.60 26.04 6.33
N HIS A 186 14.60 25.15 6.27
CA HIS A 186 14.79 23.71 6.20
C HIS A 186 14.63 23.25 4.74
N THR A 187 15.72 22.81 4.13
CA THR A 187 15.72 22.31 2.74
C THR A 187 15.72 20.79 2.76
N LYS A 188 14.69 20.16 2.18
CA LYS A 188 14.64 18.70 2.04
C LYS A 188 15.62 18.26 0.95
N VAL A 189 16.50 17.31 1.26
CA VAL A 189 17.58 16.86 0.35
C VAL A 189 17.48 15.40 -0.06
N ALA A 190 16.84 14.58 0.76
CA ALA A 190 16.42 13.23 0.39
C ALA A 190 15.12 12.91 1.13
N TRP A 191 14.28 12.10 0.52
CA TRP A 191 12.97 11.78 1.07
C TRP A 191 12.56 10.35 0.75
N ASN A 192 11.52 9.86 1.44
CA ASN A 192 10.94 8.52 1.26
C ASN A 192 11.94 7.39 1.53
N LEU A 193 12.90 7.60 2.43
CA LEU A 193 13.88 6.58 2.78
C LEU A 193 13.22 5.57 3.73
N THR A 194 12.50 4.60 3.16
CA THR A 194 11.70 3.60 3.88
C THR A 194 12.42 2.26 4.03
N GLY A 195 13.39 1.96 3.17
CA GLY A 195 14.10 0.68 3.10
C GLY A 195 13.28 -0.44 2.45
N ILE A 196 12.13 -0.13 1.86
CA ILE A 196 11.25 -1.09 1.20
C ILE A 196 12.00 -1.87 0.11
N GLU A 197 12.88 -1.19 -0.62
CA GLU A 197 13.74 -1.76 -1.66
C GLU A 197 14.68 -2.86 -1.14
N VAL A 198 14.91 -2.92 0.18
CA VAL A 198 15.73 -3.93 0.85
C VAL A 198 14.86 -4.95 1.58
N PHE A 199 13.82 -4.50 2.29
CA PHE A 199 12.97 -5.36 3.12
C PHE A 199 11.99 -6.21 2.32
N VAL A 200 11.58 -5.74 1.14
CA VAL A 200 10.62 -6.41 0.28
C VAL A 200 11.32 -6.88 -0.99
N LYS A 201 11.06 -8.12 -1.40
CA LYS A 201 11.55 -8.65 -2.66
C LYS A 201 10.73 -8.07 -3.83
N LEU A 202 11.15 -6.92 -4.32
CA LEU A 202 10.55 -6.24 -5.47
C LEU A 202 11.19 -6.70 -6.78
N ASP A 203 10.42 -6.67 -7.86
CA ASP A 203 10.93 -6.89 -9.22
C ASP A 203 11.70 -5.65 -9.70
N PHE A 204 11.22 -4.44 -9.36
CA PHE A 204 11.86 -3.16 -9.70
C PHE A 204 12.02 -2.27 -8.45
N PRO A 205 13.03 -2.54 -7.59
CA PRO A 205 13.26 -1.80 -6.35
C PRO A 205 13.55 -0.30 -6.55
N GLU A 206 13.98 0.12 -7.73
CA GLU A 206 14.24 1.51 -8.08
C GLU A 206 12.97 2.38 -8.15
N ASN A 207 11.79 1.77 -8.26
CA ASN A 207 10.52 2.48 -8.44
C ASN A 207 9.75 2.70 -7.13
N VAL A 208 10.37 2.46 -5.96
CA VAL A 208 9.71 2.57 -4.65
C VAL A 208 9.04 3.93 -4.43
N ASP A 209 9.64 5.02 -4.89
CA ASP A 209 9.03 6.35 -4.79
C ASP A 209 7.69 6.45 -5.52
N VAL A 210 7.62 5.88 -6.73
CA VAL A 210 6.41 5.86 -7.55
C VAL A 210 5.35 4.96 -6.92
N TYR A 211 5.76 3.81 -6.37
CA TYR A 211 4.87 2.89 -5.68
C TYR A 211 4.21 3.55 -4.47
N ILE A 212 4.99 4.26 -3.66
CA ILE A 212 4.49 4.99 -2.49
C ILE A 212 3.56 6.13 -2.90
N GLU A 213 3.91 6.91 -3.93
CA GLU A 213 3.05 7.98 -4.45
C GLU A 213 1.72 7.42 -4.99
N ASN A 214 1.73 6.27 -5.66
CA ASN A 214 0.51 5.63 -6.13
C ASN A 214 -0.36 5.13 -4.95
N LEU A 215 0.25 4.51 -3.93
CA LEU A 215 -0.47 4.10 -2.71
C LEU A 215 -1.09 5.30 -1.97
N GLU A 216 -0.41 6.44 -1.94
CA GLU A 216 -0.92 7.70 -1.39
C GLU A 216 -2.08 8.26 -2.26
N LYS A 217 -1.92 8.25 -3.59
CA LYS A 217 -2.97 8.66 -4.55
C LYS A 217 -4.23 7.80 -4.48
N LEU A 218 -4.07 6.49 -4.25
CA LEU A 218 -5.19 5.58 -4.02
C LEU A 218 -5.85 5.79 -2.64
N GLY A 219 -5.27 6.63 -1.80
CA GLY A 219 -5.74 6.91 -0.44
C GLY A 219 -5.52 5.74 0.51
N ILE A 220 -4.65 4.78 0.18
CA ILE A 220 -4.35 3.62 1.04
C ILE A 220 -3.48 4.06 2.20
N ILE A 221 -2.48 4.91 1.92
CA ILE A 221 -1.58 5.48 2.92
C ILE A 221 -1.64 7.00 2.92
N THR A 222 -1.26 7.61 4.03
CA THR A 222 -1.09 9.06 4.17
C THR A 222 0.15 9.39 4.97
N GLN A 223 0.70 10.58 4.74
CA GLN A 223 1.81 11.13 5.50
C GLN A 223 1.28 11.86 6.73
N GLU A 224 1.65 11.42 7.93
CA GLU A 224 1.43 12.19 9.16
C GLU A 224 2.77 12.36 9.90
N THR A 225 2.99 13.58 10.41
CA THR A 225 4.15 13.86 11.27
C THR A 225 3.75 13.60 12.71
N GLU A 226 3.98 12.39 13.21
CA GLU A 226 3.71 12.03 14.61
C GLU A 226 4.95 11.60 15.39
N VAL A 227 4.74 11.45 16.70
CA VAL A 227 5.70 11.07 17.73
C VAL A 227 6.37 9.74 17.40
N LEU A 228 7.71 9.70 17.52
CA LEU A 228 8.52 8.50 17.34
C LEU A 228 8.02 7.34 18.22
N LEU A 229 7.59 6.24 17.60
CA LEU A 229 7.12 5.06 18.32
C LEU A 229 8.33 4.24 18.80
N LYS A 230 8.35 3.86 20.09
CA LYS A 230 9.44 3.06 20.68
C LYS A 230 9.69 1.73 19.95
N LYS A 231 8.65 1.15 19.34
CA LYS A 231 8.72 -0.13 18.63
C LYS A 231 9.59 -0.09 17.36
N ASP A 232 9.71 1.08 16.73
CA ASP A 232 10.38 1.23 15.44
C ASP A 232 11.80 1.81 15.56
N LEU A 233 12.31 2.00 16.79
CA LEU A 233 13.64 2.54 17.03
C LEU A 233 14.73 1.71 16.34
N ALA A 234 14.64 0.37 16.44
CA ALA A 234 15.57 -0.54 15.78
C ALA A 234 15.52 -0.42 14.24
N THR A 235 14.32 -0.26 13.67
CA THR A 235 14.15 -0.05 12.23
C THR A 235 14.79 1.27 11.79
N PHE A 236 14.59 2.36 12.54
CA PHE A 236 15.26 3.63 12.23
C PHE A 236 16.78 3.57 12.38
N GLU A 237 17.29 2.88 13.40
CA GLU A 237 18.73 2.66 13.55
C GLU A 237 19.30 1.90 12.36
N GLN A 238 18.61 0.84 11.89
CA GLN A 238 19.01 0.09 10.70
C GLN A 238 18.99 0.98 9.44
N LEU A 239 17.96 1.80 9.26
CA LEU A 239 17.87 2.73 8.13
C LEU A 239 19.00 3.76 8.14
N GLU A 240 19.33 4.33 9.30
CA GLU A 240 20.37 5.36 9.44
C GLU A 240 21.79 4.79 9.35
N GLN A 241 22.05 3.63 9.97
CA GLN A 241 23.40 3.10 10.16
C GLN A 241 23.82 2.06 9.12
N GLU A 242 22.87 1.39 8.47
CA GLU A 242 23.17 0.33 7.51
C GLU A 242 22.72 0.72 6.10
N ILE A 243 21.42 0.92 5.90
CA ILE A 243 20.82 1.04 4.56
C ILE A 243 21.19 2.38 3.91
N TYR A 244 20.89 3.51 4.58
CA TYR A 244 21.06 4.85 4.01
C TYR A 244 22.31 5.58 4.51
N LYS A 245 23.21 4.90 5.22
CA LYS A 245 24.52 5.45 5.62
C LYS A 245 25.31 6.05 4.45
N PRO A 246 25.33 5.46 3.23
CA PRO A 246 25.98 6.09 2.08
C PRO A 246 25.32 7.42 1.68
N ASN A 247 23.99 7.50 1.71
CA ASN A 247 23.20 8.68 1.33
C ASN A 247 23.39 9.81 2.35
N ILE A 248 23.40 9.47 3.64
CA ILE A 248 23.68 10.40 4.74
C ILE A 248 25.10 10.95 4.58
N ARG A 249 26.12 10.10 4.41
CA ARG A 249 27.52 10.52 4.20
C ARG A 249 27.73 11.39 2.97
N LYS A 250 26.95 11.17 1.91
CA LYS A 250 26.97 12.04 0.71
C LYS A 250 26.42 13.43 1.05
N SER A 251 25.34 13.47 1.82
CA SER A 251 24.70 14.72 2.26
C SER A 251 25.56 15.49 3.27
N GLU A 252 26.25 14.79 4.18
CA GLU A 252 27.21 15.38 5.12
C GLU A 252 28.35 16.08 4.38
N ARG A 253 28.97 15.40 3.40
CA ARG A 253 30.02 16.00 2.55
C ARG A 253 29.53 17.24 1.80
N TRP A 254 28.28 17.23 1.34
CA TRP A 254 27.69 18.39 0.69
C TRP A 254 27.51 19.57 1.67
N VAL A 255 27.06 19.31 2.90
CA VAL A 255 26.95 20.32 3.95
C VAL A 255 28.32 20.90 4.33
N GLU A 256 29.36 20.08 4.46
CA GLU A 256 30.74 20.54 4.68
C GLU A 256 31.21 21.48 3.56
N GLU A 257 30.91 21.14 2.30
CA GLU A 257 31.24 21.99 1.17
C GLU A 257 30.48 23.32 1.18
N LEU A 258 29.19 23.32 1.55
CA LEU A 258 28.39 24.54 1.70
C LEU A 258 28.96 25.45 2.79
N ASN A 259 29.29 24.90 3.95
CA ASN A 259 29.92 25.63 5.06
C ASN A 259 31.28 26.22 4.65
N ARG A 260 32.08 25.49 3.85
CA ARG A 260 33.35 26.00 3.33
C ARG A 260 33.18 27.18 2.36
N LYS A 261 32.13 27.14 1.52
CA LYS A 261 31.86 28.20 0.52
C LYS A 261 31.21 29.44 1.14
N GLN A 262 30.47 29.30 2.23
CA GLN A 262 29.73 30.38 2.89
C GLN A 262 29.97 30.35 4.40
N PRO A 263 31.10 30.88 4.90
CA PRO A 263 31.45 30.82 6.32
C PRO A 263 30.50 31.65 7.21
N ASP A 264 29.77 32.61 6.64
CA ASP A 264 28.81 33.46 7.37
C ASP A 264 27.47 32.76 7.67
N ILE A 265 27.26 31.55 7.12
CA ILE A 265 26.02 30.79 7.22
C ILE A 265 26.34 29.38 7.73
N ALA A 266 25.71 28.98 8.83
CA ALA A 266 25.82 27.64 9.35
C ALA A 266 24.78 26.71 8.70
N TYR A 267 25.27 25.69 8.01
CA TYR A 267 24.47 24.58 7.49
C TYR A 267 24.64 23.35 8.36
N ALA A 268 23.54 22.71 8.74
CA ALA A 268 23.54 21.46 9.50
C ALA A 268 22.60 20.44 8.87
N LEU A 269 23.06 19.19 8.71
CA LEU A 269 22.22 18.06 8.32
C LEU A 269 21.48 17.53 9.54
N TYR A 270 20.19 17.24 9.40
CA TYR A 270 19.46 16.48 10.41
C TYR A 270 18.48 15.51 9.73
N THR A 271 18.18 14.43 10.44
CA THR A 271 17.22 13.41 9.99
C THR A 271 15.87 13.66 10.64
N LYS A 272 14.79 13.54 9.85
CA LYS A 272 13.41 13.57 10.36
C LYS A 272 12.84 12.16 10.23
N LYS A 273 12.54 11.53 11.36
CA LYS A 273 11.86 10.25 11.44
C LYS A 273 10.36 10.50 11.34
N SER A 274 9.67 9.77 10.48
CA SER A 274 8.24 9.92 10.20
C SER A 274 7.66 8.60 9.73
N TYR A 275 6.36 8.58 9.43
CA TYR A 275 5.65 7.35 9.09
C TYR A 275 4.65 7.60 7.96
N TYR A 276 4.41 6.56 7.17
CA TYR A 276 3.17 6.43 6.41
C TYR A 276 2.17 5.63 7.23
N TYR A 277 0.97 6.16 7.44
CA TYR A 277 -0.10 5.46 8.13
C TYR A 277 -1.14 4.98 7.13
N PHE A 278 -1.75 3.84 7.40
CA PHE A 278 -2.92 3.42 6.65
C PHE A 278 -4.12 4.30 7.00
N THR A 279 -4.75 4.91 6.00
CA THR A 279 -5.99 5.68 6.20
C THR A 279 -7.14 4.75 6.62
N GLU A 280 -8.30 5.28 7.02
CA GLU A 280 -9.48 4.43 7.27
C GLU A 280 -9.90 3.63 6.02
N TYR A 281 -9.81 4.25 4.84
CA TYR A 281 -9.99 3.58 3.56
C TYR A 281 -8.94 2.47 3.36
N GLY A 282 -7.67 2.77 3.62
CA GLY A 282 -6.56 1.84 3.57
C GLY A 282 -6.73 0.65 4.51
N LYS A 283 -7.14 0.87 5.76
CA LYS A 283 -7.41 -0.19 6.74
C LYS A 283 -8.52 -1.12 6.25
N MET A 284 -9.61 -0.58 5.71
CA MET A 284 -10.68 -1.39 5.11
C MET A 284 -10.17 -2.14 3.88
N PHE A 285 -9.38 -1.49 3.01
CA PHE A 285 -8.75 -2.12 1.85
C PHE A 285 -7.84 -3.28 2.26
N MET A 286 -6.97 -3.08 3.26
CA MET A 286 -6.10 -4.11 3.82
C MET A 286 -6.93 -5.26 4.40
N LYS A 287 -8.01 -4.96 5.12
CA LYS A 287 -8.94 -5.96 5.66
C LYS A 287 -9.64 -6.74 4.54
N ALA A 288 -9.99 -6.12 3.42
CA ALA A 288 -10.74 -6.73 2.33
C ALA A 288 -9.86 -7.47 1.30
N CYS A 289 -8.72 -6.91 0.93
CA CYS A 289 -7.91 -7.41 -0.19
C CYS A 289 -6.62 -8.11 0.27
N ILE A 290 -6.02 -7.73 1.41
CA ILE A 290 -4.68 -8.22 1.78
C ILE A 290 -4.72 -9.26 2.89
N LYS A 291 -5.52 -9.04 3.92
CA LYS A 291 -5.64 -9.96 5.06
C LYS A 291 -6.46 -11.20 4.73
N GLU A 292 -6.11 -12.31 5.35
CA GLU A 292 -6.81 -13.57 5.19
C GLU A 292 -8.19 -13.54 5.85
N LEU A 293 -9.11 -14.41 5.41
CA LEU A 293 -10.48 -14.43 5.90
C LEU A 293 -10.57 -14.67 7.43
N HIS A 294 -9.72 -15.54 7.98
CA HIS A 294 -9.68 -15.82 9.41
C HIS A 294 -9.05 -14.69 10.24
N GLU A 295 -8.14 -13.90 9.66
CA GLU A 295 -7.53 -12.73 10.31
C GLU A 295 -8.53 -11.56 10.46
N THR A 296 -9.66 -11.60 9.76
CA THR A 296 -10.70 -10.55 9.84
C THR A 296 -11.72 -10.74 10.95
N LYS A 297 -11.70 -11.90 11.63
CA LYS A 297 -12.59 -12.23 12.76
C LYS A 297 -12.12 -11.66 14.09
N ASP A 298 -10.87 -11.20 14.19
CA ASP A 298 -10.37 -10.56 15.41
C ASP A 298 -10.62 -9.04 15.37
N LYS A 299 -11.31 -8.58 16.42
CA LYS A 299 -11.61 -7.18 16.78
C LYS A 299 -12.69 -6.50 15.92
N SER A 300 -13.94 -6.86 16.22
CA SER A 300 -15.04 -5.89 16.30
C SER A 300 -15.19 -5.41 17.73
#